data_AF-A0AAN4N1T7-F1
#
_entry.id   AF-A0AAN4N1T7-F1
#
_cell.length_a   1.000
_cell.length_b   1.000
_cell.length_c   1.000
_cell.angle_alpha   90.00
_cell.angle_beta   90.00
_cell.angle_gamma   90.00
#
_symmetry.space_group_name_H-M   'P 1'
#
loop_
_entity.id
_entity.type
_entity.pdbx_description
1 polymer ?
#
loop_
_entity_poly.entity_id
_entity_poly.type
_entity_poly.pdbx_seq_one_letter_code
_entity_poly.pdbx_strand_id
1 'polypeptide(L)' 'MPYLHDVPHFIGILIHSGNTEVDSAGCIIVGNNTVKGKVLESRATFQKLYSILESETDITIQIV' A
#
# COMPACT_ATOMS: atom_id res chain seq x y z
N MET A 1 8.09 5.20 -5.09
CA MET A 1 7.04 4.60 -4.25
C MET A 1 5.99 5.67 -3.99
N PRO A 2 4.69 5.36 -4.15
CA PRO A 2 3.62 6.35 -4.09
C PRO A 2 3.20 6.65 -2.64
N TYR A 3 2.61 7.83 -2.45
CA TYR A 3 2.04 8.28 -1.18
C TYR A 3 0.54 8.51 -1.33
N LEU A 4 -0.24 8.08 -0.34
CA LEU A 4 -1.63 8.52 -0.17
C LEU A 4 -1.61 9.91 0.47
N HIS A 5 -2.16 10.88 -0.24
CA HIS A 5 -2.30 12.25 0.24
C HIS A 5 -3.66 12.49 0.91
N ASP A 6 -3.85 13.70 1.45
CA ASP A 6 -5.09 14.14 2.11
C ASP A 6 -5.53 13.29 3.32
N VAL A 7 -4.54 12.70 4.00
CA VAL A 7 -4.74 12.01 5.28
C VAL A 7 -4.55 13.01 6.42
N PRO A 8 -5.58 13.30 7.24
CA PRO A 8 -5.48 14.29 8.31
C PRO A 8 -4.29 14.02 9.23
N HIS A 9 -3.53 15.08 9.55
CA HIS A 9 -2.33 15.07 10.39
C HIS A 9 -1.07 14.41 9.80
N PHE A 10 -1.11 13.96 8.54
CA PHE A 10 0.06 13.40 7.84
C PHE A 10 0.37 14.19 6.55
N ILE A 11 1.65 14.23 6.18
CA ILE A 11 2.09 14.76 4.87
C ILE A 11 1.71 13.78 3.75
N GLY A 12 1.69 12.50 4.08
CA GLY A 12 1.22 11.41 3.24
C GLY A 12 1.52 10.07 3.90
N ILE A 13 0.83 9.03 3.47
CA ILE A 13 1.07 7.65 3.92
C ILE A 13 1.74 6.88 2.79
N LEU A 14 2.97 6.42 3.02
CA LEU A 14 3.72 5.65 2.03
C LEU A 14 3.00 4.33 1.74
N ILE A 15 2.94 3.96 0.46
CA ILE A 15 2.51 2.63 0.02
C ILE A 15 3.75 1.88 -0.47
N HIS A 16 4.04 0.72 0.12
CA HIS A 16 5.24 -0.04 -0.22
C HIS A 16 5.09 -1.55 -0.02
N SER A 17 6.10 -2.32 -0.42
CA SER A 17 6.18 -3.74 -0.10
C SER A 17 6.59 -3.96 1.35
N GLY A 18 5.89 -4.85 2.04
CA GLY A 18 6.18 -5.34 3.39
C GLY A 18 5.30 -6.55 3.67
N ASN A 19 5.58 -7.34 4.71
CA ASN A 19 4.91 -8.62 4.94
C ASN A 19 4.21 -8.72 6.30
N THR A 20 4.60 -7.89 7.25
CA THR A 20 4.13 -7.88 8.64
C THR A 20 3.83 -6.46 9.12
N GLU A 21 3.17 -6.32 10.26
CA GLU A 21 2.94 -5.06 10.95
C GLU A 21 4.23 -4.30 11.26
N VAL A 22 5.34 -5.01 11.47
CA VAL A 22 6.67 -4.42 11.70
C VAL A 22 7.17 -3.71 10.44
N ASP A 23 6.94 -4.32 9.27
CA ASP A 23 7.31 -3.70 7.99
C ASP A 23 6.42 -2.49 7.68
N SER A 24 5.15 -2.52 8.11
CA SER A 24 4.25 -1.38 7.93
C SER A 24 4.79 -0.14 8.62
N ALA A 25 5.15 -0.23 9.90
CA ALA A 25 5.55 0.95 10.69
C ALA A 25 4.56 2.14 10.56
N GLY A 26 3.27 1.86 10.36
CA GLY A 26 2.22 2.86 10.14
C GLY A 26 1.98 3.23 8.66
N CYS A 27 2.77 2.70 7.73
CA CYS A 27 2.58 2.81 6.28
C CYS A 27 1.62 1.73 5.76
N ILE A 28 1.12 1.90 4.54
CA ILE A 28 0.28 0.89 3.87
C ILE A 28 1.19 -0.12 3.17
N ILE A 29 1.07 -1.40 3.55
CA ILE A 29 1.74 -2.50 2.87
C ILE A 29 0.74 -3.32 2.06
N VAL A 30 1.17 -3.79 0.90
CA VAL A 30 0.33 -4.53 -0.05
C VAL A 30 0.87 -5.93 -0.30
N GLY A 31 -0.05 -6.88 -0.48
CA GLY A 31 0.25 -8.29 -0.74
C GLY A 31 -1.01 -9.15 -0.63
N ASN A 32 -0.84 -10.47 -0.73
CA ASN A 32 -1.92 -11.43 -0.61
C ASN A 32 -2.07 -11.89 0.83
N ASN A 33 -3.25 -11.75 1.42
CA ASN A 33 -3.56 -12.24 2.76
C ASN A 33 -3.91 -13.73 2.73
N THR A 34 -2.89 -14.57 2.53
CA THR A 34 -3.02 -16.04 2.57
C THR A 34 -2.63 -16.63 3.93
N VAL A 35 -2.11 -15.79 4.83
CA VAL A 35 -1.71 -16.16 6.19
C VAL A 35 -2.24 -15.08 7.14
N LYS A 36 -3.01 -15.49 8.16
CA LYS A 36 -3.60 -14.57 9.14
C LYS A 36 -2.53 -13.66 9.75
N GLY A 37 -2.79 -12.35 9.71
CA GLY A 37 -1.90 -11.32 10.27
C GLY A 37 -0.74 -10.92 9.36
N LYS A 38 -0.69 -11.41 8.12
CA LYS A 38 0.38 -11.09 7.16
C LYS A 38 -0.16 -10.84 5.77
N VAL A 39 0.67 -10.21 4.96
CA VAL A 39 0.50 -10.18 3.50
C VAL A 39 1.75 -10.79 2.84
N LEU A 40 1.57 -11.66 1.86
CA LEU A 40 2.64 -12.33 1.12
C LEU A 40 2.75 -11.80 -0.31
N GLU A 41 3.79 -12.19 -1.06
CA GLU A 41 4.02 -11.74 -2.44
C GLU A 41 4.08 -10.21 -2.60
N SER A 42 4.52 -9.51 -1.56
CA SER A 42 4.41 -8.06 -1.44
C SER A 42 5.08 -7.28 -2.57
N ARG A 43 6.24 -7.74 -3.06
CA ARG A 43 6.96 -7.12 -4.19
C ARG A 43 6.19 -7.26 -5.50
N ALA A 44 5.71 -8.46 -5.81
CA ALA A 44 4.97 -8.73 -7.05
C ALA A 44 3.62 -7.99 -7.05
N THR A 45 2.92 -7.97 -5.91
CA THR A 45 1.68 -7.22 -5.75
C THR A 45 1.93 -5.71 -5.85
N PHE A 46 2.99 -5.20 -5.23
CA PHE A 46 3.35 -3.78 -5.33
C PHE A 46 3.66 -3.38 -6.77
N GLN A 47 4.42 -4.17 -7.53
CA GLN A 47 4.70 -3.88 -8.94
C GLN A 47 3.42 -3.80 -9.78
N LYS A 48 2.49 -4.74 -9.59
CA LYS A 48 1.18 -4.70 -10.27
C LYS A 48 0.38 -3.47 -9.91
N LEU A 49 0.29 -3.14 -8.62
CA LEU A 49 -0.38 -1.92 -8.17
C LEU A 49 0.27 -0.69 -8.79
N TYR A 50 1.59 -0.59 -8.72
CA TYR A 50 2.34 0.56 -9.23
C TYR A 50 2.08 0.81 -10.73
N SER A 51 2.04 -0.25 -11.55
CA SER A 51 1.66 -0.12 -12.96
C SER A 51 0.25 0.41 -13.19
N ILE A 52 -0.71 0.08 -12.32
CA ILE A 52 -2.07 0.64 -12.38
C ILE A 52 -2.05 2.12 -11.96
N LEU A 53 -1.30 2.45 -10.90
CA LEU A 53 -1.20 3.83 -10.42
C LEU A 53 -0.55 4.76 -11.48
N GLU A 54 0.45 4.27 -12.23
CA GLU A 54 1.12 5.07 -13.27
C GLU A 54 0.24 5.35 -14.49
N SER A 55 -0.78 4.52 -14.76
CA SER A 55 -1.67 4.69 -15.92
C SER A 55 -2.88 5.58 -15.65
N GLU A 56 -3.08 6.00 -14.41
CA GLU A 56 -4.28 6.72 -13.97
C GLU A 56 -3.94 8.12 -13.46
N THR A 57 -4.89 9.04 -13.60
CA THR A 57 -4.69 10.43 -13.17
C THR A 57 -5.39 10.78 -11.86
N ASP A 58 -6.41 10.00 -11.48
CA ASP A 58 -7.18 10.22 -10.25
C ASP A 58 -7.56 8.87 -9.63
N ILE A 59 -7.09 8.64 -8.40
CA ILE A 59 -7.29 7.41 -7.65
C ILE A 59 -7.63 7.78 -6.21
N THR A 60 -8.68 7.18 -5.68
CA THR A 60 -9.11 7.35 -4.29
C THR A 60 -9.16 6.01 -3.57
N ILE A 61 -8.96 6.03 -2.26
CA ILE A 61 -9.13 4.88 -1.38
C ILE A 61 -10.32 5.17 -0.46
N GLN A 62 -11.26 4.24 -0.40
CA GLN A 62 -12.37 4.27 0.55
C GLN A 62 -12.10 3.30 1.70
N ILE A 63 -12.22 3.79 2.93
CA ILE A 63 -12.19 2.96 4.13
C ILE A 63 -13.62 2.53 4.44
N VAL A 64 -13.87 1.22 4.55
CA VAL A 64 -15.17 0.60 4.83
C VAL A 64 -15.20 -0.13 6.17
#